data_AF-W6RAJ7-F1
#
_entry.id   AF-W6RAJ7-F1
#
_cell.length_a   1.000
_cell.length_b   1.000
_cell.length_c   1.000
_cell.angle_alpha   90.00
_cell.angle_beta   90.00
_cell.angle_gamma   90.00
#
_symmetry.space_group_name_H-M   'P 1'
#
loop_
_entity.id
_entity.type
_entity.pdbx_description
1 polymer ?
#
loop_
_entity_poly.entity_id
_entity_poly.type
_entity_poly.pdbx_seq_one_letter_code
_entity_poly.pdbx_strand_id
1 'polypeptide(L)'
;MKTNYENCLAITLKWEGGDVNNPADPGGKTRWGVTQATYDAWRVSQKLAKKSVFVMTKTEMLAIYKANYWDAVSGDTLAVGVDLVTWDYGVNSGPARAKKTLLSVVGGTAVQTIQKLSAKRLSFLKGLTTFKTFGKGWSSRVADVEARAVKMALGSSQATKGALLAEADKAAGKASLKTKAAGTTGAASAASTTVPHNVDQYLSWGILGLIAVGVSVAVYLTWKARHDKERAAAYTRVAEEV
;
A
#
# COMPACT_ATOMS: atom_id res chain seq x y z
N MET A 1 -24.97 11.97 5.19
CA MET A 1 -23.53 11.68 5.00
C MET A 1 -23.34 11.07 3.62
N LYS A 2 -22.41 11.57 2.80
CA LYS A 2 -22.13 10.99 1.48
C LYS A 2 -21.34 9.71 1.68
N THR A 3 -21.96 8.54 1.45
CA THR A 3 -21.20 7.29 1.48
C THR A 3 -20.35 7.19 0.21
N ASN A 4 -19.03 7.21 0.38
CA ASN A 4 -18.06 6.94 -0.69
C ASN A 4 -17.69 5.45 -0.76
N TYR A 5 -18.38 4.63 0.04
CA TYR A 5 -18.08 3.22 0.27
C TYR A 5 -18.04 2.40 -1.03
N GLU A 6 -19.04 2.54 -1.89
CA GLU A 6 -19.09 1.75 -3.13
C GLU A 6 -17.99 2.13 -4.13
N ASN A 7 -17.64 3.42 -4.22
CA ASN A 7 -16.52 3.89 -5.05
C ASN A 7 -15.20 3.32 -4.53
N CYS A 8 -15.03 3.36 -3.21
CA CYS A 8 -13.89 2.78 -2.52
C CYS A 8 -13.79 1.28 -2.81
N LEU A 9 -14.87 0.53 -2.60
CA LEU A 9 -14.97 -0.90 -2.87
C LEU A 9 -14.62 -1.26 -4.31
N ALA A 10 -15.14 -0.52 -5.28
CA ALA A 10 -14.86 -0.73 -6.69
C ALA A 10 -13.36 -0.59 -7.02
N ILE A 11 -12.64 0.29 -6.33
CA ILE A 11 -11.18 0.45 -6.51
C ILE A 11 -10.43 -0.73 -5.90
N THR A 12 -10.76 -1.12 -4.67
CA THR A 12 -10.06 -2.23 -4.00
C THR A 12 -10.32 -3.57 -4.66
N LEU A 13 -11.54 -3.84 -5.15
CA LEU A 13 -11.85 -5.12 -5.80
C LEU A 13 -11.04 -5.34 -7.09
N LYS A 14 -10.56 -4.28 -7.75
CA LYS A 14 -9.60 -4.42 -8.86
C LYS A 14 -8.30 -5.13 -8.45
N TRP A 15 -7.96 -5.06 -7.16
CA TRP A 15 -6.77 -5.66 -6.57
C TRP A 15 -7.02 -7.00 -5.87
N GLU A 16 -8.26 -7.32 -5.50
CA GLU A 16 -8.60 -8.53 -4.71
C GLU A 16 -8.77 -9.80 -5.56
N GLY A 17 -8.67 -9.72 -6.89
CA GLY A 17 -8.76 -10.90 -7.77
C GLY A 17 -10.19 -11.47 -7.90
N GLY A 18 -10.38 -12.39 -8.85
CA GLY A 18 -11.66 -13.06 -9.12
C GLY A 18 -11.94 -14.24 -8.18
N ASP A 19 -13.00 -14.99 -8.45
CA ASP A 19 -13.38 -16.17 -7.66
C ASP A 19 -12.28 -17.23 -7.72
N VAL A 20 -11.84 -17.72 -6.55
CA VAL A 20 -10.82 -18.78 -6.43
C VAL A 20 -11.47 -20.00 -5.80
N ASN A 21 -11.32 -21.15 -6.47
CA ASN A 21 -11.74 -22.45 -5.96
C ASN A 21 -10.58 -23.44 -6.08
N ASN A 22 -9.71 -23.49 -5.07
CA ASN A 22 -8.63 -24.47 -5.00
C ASN A 22 -8.94 -25.50 -3.90
N PRO A 23 -9.15 -26.79 -4.22
CA PRO A 23 -9.40 -27.85 -3.24
C PRO A 23 -8.26 -28.07 -2.23
N ALA A 24 -7.03 -27.64 -2.56
CA ALA A 24 -5.85 -27.78 -1.71
C ALA A 24 -5.56 -26.52 -0.85
N ASP A 25 -6.36 -25.47 -0.95
CA ASP A 25 -6.17 -24.23 -0.20
C ASP A 25 -6.95 -24.27 1.13
N PRO A 26 -6.29 -24.14 2.29
CA PRO A 26 -6.97 -24.06 3.59
C PRO A 26 -7.96 -22.87 3.69
N GLY A 27 -7.83 -21.84 2.83
CA GLY A 27 -8.78 -20.72 2.72
C GLY A 27 -10.15 -21.10 2.15
N GLY A 28 -10.25 -22.24 1.45
CA GLY A 28 -11.49 -22.79 0.93
C GLY A 28 -12.16 -21.94 -0.16
N LYS A 29 -13.42 -22.27 -0.46
CA LYS A 29 -14.27 -21.57 -1.46
C LYS A 29 -14.29 -20.07 -1.13
N THR A 30 -13.91 -19.23 -2.10
CA THR A 30 -13.86 -17.76 -1.95
C THR A 30 -14.55 -17.09 -3.12
N ARG A 31 -15.47 -16.15 -2.83
CA ARG A 31 -16.15 -15.31 -3.83
C ARG A 31 -15.94 -13.84 -3.49
N TRP A 32 -15.46 -13.04 -4.44
CA TRP A 32 -15.19 -11.61 -4.25
C TRP A 32 -14.38 -11.30 -2.98
N GLY A 33 -13.33 -12.07 -2.69
CA GLY A 33 -12.49 -11.90 -1.50
C GLY A 33 -13.12 -12.34 -0.17
N VAL A 34 -14.37 -12.83 -0.17
CA VAL A 34 -15.05 -13.37 1.02
C VAL A 34 -14.91 -14.88 1.04
N THR A 35 -14.32 -15.43 2.10
CA THR A 35 -14.21 -16.89 2.32
C THR A 35 -15.55 -17.49 2.77
N GLN A 36 -15.72 -18.81 2.59
CA GLN A 36 -16.87 -19.54 3.13
C GLN A 36 -17.04 -19.33 4.64
N ALA A 37 -15.94 -19.33 5.41
CA ALA A 37 -15.98 -19.13 6.85
C ALA A 37 -16.48 -17.72 7.22
N THR A 38 -16.01 -16.69 6.53
CA THR A 38 -16.49 -15.31 6.71
C THR A 38 -17.96 -15.18 6.36
N TYR A 39 -18.40 -15.78 5.24
CA TYR A 39 -19.79 -15.74 4.82
C TYR A 39 -20.70 -16.48 5.81
N ASP A 40 -20.31 -17.66 6.28
CA ASP A 40 -21.06 -18.41 7.28
C ASP A 40 -21.19 -17.63 8.60
N ALA A 41 -20.09 -17.04 9.09
CA ALA A 41 -20.11 -16.24 10.31
C ALA A 41 -21.05 -15.03 10.19
N TRP A 42 -21.03 -14.35 9.04
CA TRP A 42 -21.94 -13.24 8.77
C TRP A 42 -23.40 -13.71 8.69
N ARG A 43 -23.69 -14.80 7.97
CA ARG A 43 -25.08 -15.32 7.89
C ARG A 43 -25.61 -15.72 9.28
N VAL A 44 -24.79 -16.35 10.11
CA VAL A 44 -25.14 -16.69 11.49
C VAL A 44 -25.42 -15.43 12.32
N SER A 45 -24.62 -14.37 12.17
CA SER A 45 -24.87 -13.09 12.87
C SER A 45 -26.18 -12.42 12.43
N GLN A 46 -26.58 -12.63 11.17
CA GLN A 46 -27.87 -12.20 10.63
C GLN A 46 -29.04 -13.16 10.95
N LYS A 47 -28.81 -14.23 11.74
CA LYS A 47 -29.80 -15.30 12.03
C LYS A 47 -30.31 -16.02 10.78
N LEU A 48 -29.47 -16.12 9.75
CA LEU A 48 -29.76 -16.83 8.50
C LEU A 48 -29.05 -18.20 8.46
N ALA A 49 -29.67 -19.19 7.84
CA ALA A 49 -29.04 -20.49 7.59
C ALA A 49 -27.80 -20.33 6.71
N LYS A 50 -26.72 -21.07 6.98
CA LYS A 50 -25.48 -21.09 6.18
C LYS A 50 -25.75 -21.48 4.73
N LYS A 51 -24.97 -20.94 3.80
CA LYS A 51 -25.06 -21.23 2.35
C LYS A 51 -23.67 -21.21 1.75
N SER A 52 -23.49 -21.85 0.59
CA SER A 52 -22.21 -21.73 -0.12
C SER A 52 -21.90 -20.28 -0.48
N VAL A 53 -20.66 -19.84 -0.31
CA VAL A 53 -20.23 -18.48 -0.69
C VAL A 53 -20.42 -18.19 -2.18
N PHE A 54 -20.49 -19.21 -3.03
CA PHE A 54 -20.77 -19.05 -4.46
C PHE A 54 -22.22 -18.65 -4.78
N VAL A 55 -23.14 -18.71 -3.82
CA VAL A 55 -24.49 -18.15 -3.96
C VAL A 55 -24.63 -16.79 -3.27
N MET A 56 -23.54 -16.25 -2.69
CA MET A 56 -23.55 -14.93 -2.06
C MET A 56 -23.93 -13.86 -3.08
N THR A 57 -24.89 -13.02 -2.72
CA THR A 57 -25.32 -11.91 -3.59
C THR A 57 -24.40 -10.71 -3.44
N LYS A 58 -24.40 -9.80 -4.43
CA LYS A 58 -23.64 -8.54 -4.35
C LYS A 58 -24.05 -7.73 -3.11
N THR A 59 -25.34 -7.71 -2.75
CA THR A 59 -25.87 -7.03 -1.57
C THR A 59 -25.32 -7.61 -0.28
N GLU A 60 -25.25 -8.94 -0.16
CA GLU A 60 -24.64 -9.59 1.01
C GLU A 60 -23.14 -9.29 1.09
N MET A 61 -22.43 -9.33 -0.03
CA MET A 61 -21.00 -8.95 -0.09
C MET A 61 -20.78 -7.50 0.37
N LEU A 62 -21.59 -6.56 -0.12
CA LEU A 62 -21.56 -5.15 0.30
C LEU A 62 -21.80 -5.03 1.82
N ALA A 63 -22.78 -5.73 2.36
CA ALA A 63 -23.05 -5.71 3.80
C ALA A 63 -21.87 -6.27 4.63
N ILE A 64 -21.25 -7.36 4.16
CA ILE A 64 -20.09 -7.98 4.81
C ILE A 64 -18.91 -7.03 4.81
N TYR A 65 -18.56 -6.45 3.66
CA TYR A 65 -17.44 -5.53 3.58
C TYR A 65 -17.68 -4.25 4.39
N LYS A 66 -18.92 -3.73 4.37
CA LYS A 66 -19.26 -2.56 5.17
C LYS A 66 -19.07 -2.83 6.66
N ALA A 67 -19.68 -3.90 7.17
CA ALA A 67 -19.61 -4.23 8.59
C ALA A 67 -18.19 -4.58 9.05
N ASN A 68 -17.48 -5.43 8.30
CA ASN A 68 -16.20 -5.97 8.74
C ASN A 68 -15.02 -5.02 8.53
N TYR A 69 -15.11 -4.09 7.56
CA TYR A 69 -13.99 -3.24 7.17
C TYR A 69 -14.32 -1.75 7.20
N TRP A 70 -15.37 -1.31 6.50
CA TRP A 70 -15.70 0.12 6.38
C TRP A 70 -16.06 0.73 7.73
N ASP A 71 -16.97 0.10 8.47
CA ASP A 71 -17.44 0.59 9.77
C ASP A 71 -16.35 0.46 10.84
N ALA A 72 -15.53 -0.60 10.75
CA ALA A 72 -14.39 -0.82 11.64
C ALA A 72 -13.33 0.29 11.54
N VAL A 73 -13.16 0.91 10.37
CA VAL A 73 -12.29 2.09 10.20
C VAL A 73 -13.04 3.43 10.33
N SER A 74 -14.34 3.38 10.63
CA SER A 74 -15.21 4.56 10.71
C SER A 74 -15.24 5.35 9.39
N GLY A 75 -15.30 4.64 8.25
CA GLY A 75 -15.14 5.21 6.91
C GLY A 75 -16.07 6.38 6.59
N ASP A 76 -17.32 6.36 7.08
CA ASP A 76 -18.29 7.45 6.87
C ASP A 76 -17.90 8.78 7.54
N THR A 77 -16.93 8.76 8.45
CA THR A 77 -16.42 9.96 9.16
C THR A 77 -15.13 10.52 8.55
N LEU A 78 -14.52 9.81 7.61
CA LEU A 78 -13.22 10.17 7.05
C LEU A 78 -13.42 11.12 5.85
N ALA A 79 -12.44 12.00 5.63
CA ALA A 79 -12.43 12.85 4.44
C ALA A 79 -12.32 12.00 3.17
N VAL A 80 -12.95 12.45 2.08
CA VAL A 80 -12.89 11.81 0.77
C VAL A 80 -11.42 11.63 0.34
N GLY A 81 -11.08 10.42 -0.10
CA GLY A 81 -9.71 9.97 -0.39
C GLY A 81 -8.97 9.40 0.82
N VAL A 82 -9.12 10.00 2.01
CA VAL A 82 -8.56 9.42 3.26
C VAL A 82 -9.29 8.12 3.63
N ASP A 83 -10.59 8.09 3.38
CA ASP A 83 -11.44 6.91 3.46
C ASP A 83 -10.91 5.77 2.58
N LEU A 84 -10.56 6.04 1.32
CA LEU A 84 -10.03 5.07 0.35
C LEU A 84 -8.72 4.41 0.84
N VAL A 85 -7.73 5.20 1.24
CA VAL A 85 -6.46 4.61 1.70
C VAL A 85 -6.59 3.85 3.01
N THR A 86 -7.47 4.32 3.91
CA THR A 86 -7.64 3.71 5.23
C THR A 86 -8.38 2.39 5.13
N TRP A 87 -9.48 2.34 4.39
CA TRP A 87 -10.25 1.10 4.26
C TRP A 87 -9.50 0.06 3.39
N ASP A 88 -8.84 0.43 2.29
CA ASP A 88 -8.07 -0.52 1.46
C ASP A 88 -6.91 -1.13 2.26
N TYR A 89 -6.27 -0.33 3.12
CA TYR A 89 -5.29 -0.84 4.06
C TYR A 89 -5.94 -1.80 5.07
N GLY A 90 -7.16 -1.49 5.53
CA GLY A 90 -7.95 -2.33 6.41
C GLY A 90 -8.29 -3.69 5.78
N VAL A 91 -8.71 -3.72 4.52
CA VAL A 91 -8.99 -4.95 3.77
C VAL A 91 -7.72 -5.80 3.65
N ASN A 92 -6.60 -5.18 3.27
CA ASN A 92 -5.37 -5.90 2.98
C ASN A 92 -4.56 -6.31 4.22
N SER A 93 -4.68 -5.60 5.34
CA SER A 93 -3.80 -5.78 6.51
C SER A 93 -4.49 -5.67 7.87
N GLY A 94 -5.82 -5.63 7.89
CA GLY A 94 -6.66 -5.57 9.08
C GLY A 94 -7.12 -4.15 9.45
N PRO A 95 -8.42 -3.92 9.72
CA PRO A 95 -8.98 -2.58 9.95
C PRO A 95 -8.43 -1.91 11.21
N ALA A 96 -8.15 -2.67 12.28
CA ALA A 96 -7.57 -2.13 13.50
C ALA A 96 -6.17 -1.51 13.26
N ARG A 97 -5.34 -2.17 12.44
CA ARG A 97 -4.01 -1.64 12.07
C ARG A 97 -4.14 -0.39 11.23
N ALA A 98 -5.03 -0.40 10.24
CA ALA A 98 -5.26 0.75 9.37
C ALA A 98 -5.71 1.97 10.18
N LYS A 99 -6.71 1.80 11.06
CA LYS A 99 -7.20 2.87 11.95
C LYS A 99 -6.10 3.39 12.89
N LYS A 100 -5.35 2.49 13.54
CA LYS A 100 -4.21 2.89 14.40
C LYS A 100 -3.16 3.68 13.61
N THR A 101 -2.85 3.27 12.39
CA THR A 101 -1.85 3.94 11.56
C THR A 101 -2.35 5.30 11.09
N LEU A 102 -3.63 5.41 10.69
CA LEU A 102 -4.27 6.69 10.34
C LEU A 102 -4.14 7.69 11.50
N LEU A 103 -4.47 7.28 12.72
CA LEU A 103 -4.37 8.14 13.91
C LEU A 103 -2.93 8.63 14.17
N SER A 104 -1.91 7.88 13.75
CA SER A 104 -0.51 8.30 13.89
C SER A 104 -0.02 9.31 12.85
N VAL A 105 -0.81 9.55 11.78
CA VAL A 105 -0.42 10.42 10.66
C VAL A 105 -1.41 11.53 10.32
N VAL A 106 -2.59 11.50 10.95
CA VAL A 106 -3.63 12.50 10.76
C VAL A 106 -3.11 13.90 11.08
N GLY A 107 -3.45 14.86 10.22
CA GLY A 107 -3.05 16.26 10.36
C GLY A 107 -2.55 16.87 9.04
N GLY A 108 -2.88 18.15 8.83
CA GLY A 108 -2.69 18.84 7.55
C GLY A 108 -3.85 18.59 6.59
N THR A 109 -3.58 18.68 5.29
CA THR A 109 -4.60 18.48 4.25
C THR A 109 -4.92 16.98 4.06
N ALA A 110 -6.06 16.69 3.42
CA ALA A 110 -6.44 15.32 3.06
C ALA A 110 -5.35 14.63 2.23
N VAL A 111 -4.81 15.32 1.21
CA VAL A 111 -3.71 14.83 0.37
C VAL A 111 -2.47 14.49 1.20
N GLN A 112 -2.07 15.33 2.15
CA GLN A 112 -0.93 15.06 3.03
C GLN A 112 -1.18 13.82 3.90
N THR A 113 -2.40 13.67 4.44
CA THR A 113 -2.78 12.49 5.24
C THR A 113 -2.74 11.21 4.40
N ILE A 114 -3.27 11.25 3.17
CA ILE A 114 -3.24 10.15 2.18
C ILE A 114 -1.81 9.68 1.91
N GLN A 115 -0.91 10.62 1.63
CA GLN A 115 0.49 10.32 1.32
C GLN A 115 1.24 9.76 2.54
N LYS A 116 1.04 10.34 3.73
CA LYS A 116 1.67 9.85 4.97
C LYS A 116 1.19 8.43 5.31
N LEU A 117 -0.11 8.17 5.20
CA LEU A 117 -0.68 6.86 5.49
C LEU A 117 -0.18 5.80 4.50
N SER A 118 -0.16 6.12 3.20
CA SER A 118 0.36 5.22 2.15
C SER A 118 1.83 4.89 2.37
N ALA A 119 2.64 5.88 2.76
CA ALA A 119 4.05 5.67 3.11
C ALA A 119 4.24 4.78 4.35
N LYS A 120 3.42 4.95 5.41
CA LYS A 120 3.45 4.10 6.61
C LYS A 120 3.01 2.66 6.28
N ARG A 121 1.93 2.50 5.51
CA ARG A 121 1.46 1.20 5.03
C ARG A 121 2.56 0.46 4.29
N LEU A 122 3.20 1.10 3.32
CA LEU A 122 4.26 0.45 2.57
C LEU A 122 5.44 0.08 3.47
N SER A 123 5.82 0.95 4.41
CA SER A 123 6.88 0.64 5.37
C SER A 123 6.55 -0.59 6.22
N PHE A 124 5.30 -0.76 6.64
CA PHE A 124 4.83 -1.97 7.30
C PHE A 124 4.94 -3.20 6.38
N LEU A 125 4.43 -3.12 5.15
CA LEU A 125 4.45 -4.24 4.20
C LEU A 125 5.87 -4.73 3.93
N LYS A 126 6.86 -3.82 3.86
CA LYS A 126 8.28 -4.16 3.72
C LYS A 126 8.86 -4.96 4.88
N GLY A 127 8.32 -4.78 6.08
CA GLY A 127 8.75 -5.53 7.26
C GLY A 127 8.32 -6.99 7.23
N LEU A 128 7.48 -7.38 6.26
CA LEU A 128 7.02 -8.76 6.11
C LEU A 128 8.08 -9.60 5.40
N THR A 129 8.33 -10.80 5.91
CA THR A 129 9.26 -11.78 5.32
C THR A 129 8.86 -12.16 3.88
N THR A 130 7.57 -12.19 3.60
CA THR A 130 6.98 -12.49 2.28
C THR A 130 7.05 -11.33 1.28
N PHE A 131 7.55 -10.16 1.69
CA PHE A 131 7.72 -9.00 0.81
C PHE A 131 8.68 -9.29 -0.37
N LYS A 132 9.65 -10.20 -0.19
CA LYS A 132 10.54 -10.62 -1.28
C LYS A 132 9.76 -11.18 -2.48
N THR A 133 8.67 -11.91 -2.22
CA THR A 133 7.85 -12.57 -3.24
C THR A 133 6.78 -11.63 -3.79
N PHE A 134 6.03 -10.96 -2.90
CA PHE A 134 4.83 -10.21 -3.30
C PHE A 134 4.99 -8.68 -3.31
N GLY A 135 6.12 -8.17 -2.83
CA GLY A 135 6.33 -6.75 -2.57
C GLY A 135 6.20 -5.85 -3.80
N LYS A 136 6.49 -6.36 -5.01
CA LYS A 136 6.24 -5.64 -6.26
C LYS A 136 4.75 -5.34 -6.45
N GLY A 137 3.90 -6.35 -6.28
CA GLY A 137 2.45 -6.21 -6.40
C GLY A 137 1.89 -5.29 -5.33
N TRP A 138 2.32 -5.47 -4.09
CA TRP A 138 1.90 -4.63 -2.97
C TRP A 138 2.30 -3.16 -3.12
N SER A 139 3.54 -2.89 -3.55
CA SER A 139 4.01 -1.52 -3.78
C SER A 139 3.23 -0.84 -4.91
N SER A 140 2.92 -1.58 -5.98
CA SER A 140 2.09 -1.10 -7.09
C SER A 140 0.65 -0.77 -6.64
N ARG A 141 0.04 -1.64 -5.80
CA ARG A 141 -1.28 -1.40 -5.20
C ARG A 141 -1.30 -0.14 -4.36
N VAL A 142 -0.31 0.03 -3.47
CA VAL A 142 -0.24 1.23 -2.61
C VAL A 142 -0.10 2.50 -3.44
N ALA A 143 0.75 2.49 -4.48
CA ALA A 143 0.92 3.64 -5.36
C ALA A 143 -0.36 4.01 -6.13
N ASP A 144 -1.07 3.04 -6.69
CA ASP A 144 -2.33 3.27 -7.41
C ASP A 144 -3.44 3.78 -6.49
N VAL A 145 -3.62 3.16 -5.32
CA VAL A 145 -4.62 3.58 -4.33
C VAL A 145 -4.31 4.98 -3.80
N GLU A 146 -3.04 5.32 -3.56
CA GLU A 146 -2.63 6.68 -3.18
C GLU A 146 -3.03 7.70 -4.26
N ALA A 147 -2.68 7.44 -5.52
CA ALA A 147 -2.98 8.37 -6.62
C ALA A 147 -4.50 8.56 -6.82
N ARG A 148 -5.27 7.48 -6.76
CA ARG A 148 -6.75 7.54 -6.84
C ARG A 148 -7.37 8.28 -5.66
N ALA A 149 -6.84 8.08 -4.46
CA ALA A 149 -7.28 8.80 -3.27
C ALA A 149 -6.98 10.29 -3.36
N VAL A 150 -5.81 10.68 -3.89
CA VAL A 150 -5.48 12.09 -4.13
C VAL A 150 -6.42 12.70 -5.17
N LYS A 151 -6.72 12.00 -6.28
CA LYS A 151 -7.73 12.43 -7.26
C LYS A 151 -9.08 12.68 -6.59
N MET A 152 -9.54 11.74 -5.75
CA MET A 152 -10.79 11.89 -4.98
C MET A 152 -10.76 13.11 -4.06
N ALA A 153 -9.67 13.31 -3.32
CA ALA A 153 -9.52 14.42 -2.36
C ALA A 153 -9.45 15.80 -3.03
N LEU A 154 -8.93 15.87 -4.25
CA LEU A 154 -8.84 17.11 -5.04
C LEU A 154 -10.16 17.43 -5.78
N GLY A 155 -11.06 16.47 -5.92
CA GLY A 155 -12.32 16.63 -6.66
C GLY A 155 -12.16 16.62 -8.19
N SER A 156 -13.23 16.89 -8.91
CA SER A 156 -13.26 16.85 -10.39
C SER A 156 -13.10 18.25 -10.99
N SER A 157 -11.89 18.62 -11.39
CA SER A 157 -11.61 19.85 -12.14
C SER A 157 -10.38 19.70 -13.04
N GLN A 158 -10.22 20.57 -14.05
CA GLN A 158 -8.98 20.63 -14.84
C GLN A 158 -7.74 20.89 -13.97
N ALA A 159 -7.91 21.60 -12.85
CA ALA A 159 -6.85 21.81 -11.86
C ALA A 159 -6.41 20.51 -11.16
N THR A 160 -7.29 19.51 -11.06
CA THR A 160 -6.97 18.18 -10.53
C THR A 160 -5.92 17.48 -11.38
N LYS A 161 -6.04 17.54 -12.71
CA LYS A 161 -5.06 16.96 -13.63
C LYS A 161 -3.67 17.57 -13.43
N GLY A 162 -3.59 18.90 -13.38
CA GLY A 162 -2.34 19.62 -13.12
C GLY A 162 -1.72 19.26 -11.77
N ALA A 163 -2.53 19.15 -10.71
CA ALA A 163 -2.06 18.75 -9.38
C ALA A 163 -1.55 17.30 -9.34
N LEU A 164 -2.22 16.37 -10.03
CA LEU A 164 -1.76 14.97 -10.14
C LEU A 164 -0.43 14.87 -10.90
N LEU A 165 -0.28 15.59 -12.02
CA LEU A 165 0.98 15.66 -12.77
C LEU A 165 2.10 16.28 -11.91
N ALA A 166 1.81 17.33 -11.14
CA ALA A 166 2.78 17.89 -10.21
C ALA A 166 3.23 16.90 -9.12
N GLU A 167 2.34 16.03 -8.62
CA GLU A 167 2.71 14.95 -7.72
C GLU A 167 3.53 13.85 -8.43
N ALA A 168 3.24 13.57 -9.71
CA ALA A 168 4.06 12.67 -10.53
C ALA A 168 5.49 13.20 -10.68
N ASP A 169 5.66 14.48 -11.01
CA ASP A 169 6.96 15.13 -11.17
C ASP A 169 7.75 15.15 -9.86
N LYS A 170 7.10 15.48 -8.74
CA LYS A 170 7.71 15.41 -7.40
C LYS A 170 8.19 13.99 -7.08
N ALA A 171 7.41 12.96 -7.42
CA ALA A 171 7.79 11.58 -7.22
C ALA A 171 8.96 11.17 -8.13
N ALA A 172 8.93 11.54 -9.41
CA ALA A 172 10.02 11.30 -10.35
C ALA A 172 11.34 11.98 -9.93
N GLY A 173 11.28 13.23 -9.48
CA GLY A 173 12.43 13.95 -8.93
C GLY A 173 12.99 13.26 -7.68
N LYS A 174 12.12 12.85 -6.76
CA LYS A 174 12.50 12.05 -5.57
C LYS A 174 13.14 10.72 -5.95
N ALA A 175 12.71 10.07 -7.03
CA ALA A 175 13.31 8.83 -7.51
C ALA A 175 14.70 9.05 -8.12
N SER A 176 14.86 10.10 -8.93
CA SER A 176 16.14 10.48 -9.54
C SER A 176 17.19 10.80 -8.46
N LEU A 177 16.84 11.62 -7.48
CA LEU A 177 17.73 11.97 -6.36
C LEU A 177 18.19 10.73 -5.59
N LYS A 178 17.28 9.80 -5.29
CA LYS A 178 17.63 8.56 -4.56
C LYS A 178 18.43 7.58 -5.39
N THR A 179 18.21 7.53 -6.70
CA THR A 179 19.01 6.72 -7.62
C THR A 179 20.46 7.23 -7.66
N LYS A 180 20.64 8.55 -7.76
CA LYS A 180 21.96 9.19 -7.69
C LYS A 180 22.64 8.91 -6.36
N ALA A 181 21.93 9.12 -5.24
CA ALA A 181 22.46 8.85 -3.90
C ALA A 181 22.83 7.38 -3.68
N ALA A 182 22.02 6.44 -4.19
CA ALA A 182 22.34 5.02 -4.13
C ALA A 182 23.61 4.67 -4.92
N GLY A 183 23.77 5.26 -6.11
CA GLY A 183 24.97 5.10 -6.94
C GLY A 183 26.23 5.63 -6.26
N THR A 184 26.17 6.83 -5.66
CA THR A 184 27.30 7.41 -4.92
C THR A 184 27.68 6.59 -3.70
N THR A 185 26.70 6.14 -2.91
CA THR A 185 26.96 5.30 -1.72
C THR A 185 27.51 3.93 -2.13
N GLY A 186 26.94 3.31 -3.17
CA GLY A 186 27.43 2.01 -3.68
C GLY A 186 28.85 2.09 -4.21
N ALA A 187 29.20 3.14 -4.96
CA ALA A 187 30.55 3.37 -5.46
C ALA A 187 31.56 3.59 -4.31
N ALA A 188 31.19 4.35 -3.28
CA ALA A 188 32.04 4.57 -2.11
C ALA A 188 32.30 3.26 -1.33
N SER A 189 31.28 2.43 -1.15
CA SER A 189 31.43 1.11 -0.51
C SER A 189 32.25 0.14 -1.35
N ALA A 190 32.10 0.15 -2.68
CA ALA A 190 32.90 -0.67 -3.59
C ALA A 190 34.38 -0.26 -3.64
N ALA A 191 34.68 1.04 -3.57
CA ALA A 191 36.05 1.53 -3.51
C ALA A 191 36.76 1.16 -2.18
N SER A 192 35.99 0.83 -1.14
CA SER A 192 36.51 0.47 0.19
C SER A 192 36.81 -1.02 0.36
N THR A 193 36.64 -1.86 -0.68
CA THR A 193 36.81 -3.33 -0.57
C THR A 193 38.25 -3.79 -0.41
N THR A 194 39.24 -2.91 -0.60
CA THR A 194 40.64 -3.21 -0.33
C THR A 194 40.95 -2.90 1.14
N VAL A 195 40.85 -3.91 2.01
CA VAL A 195 41.42 -3.83 3.36
C VAL A 195 42.92 -4.07 3.25
N PRO A 196 43.79 -3.11 3.62
CA PRO A 196 45.23 -3.33 3.58
C PRO A 196 45.61 -4.54 4.45
N HIS A 197 46.46 -5.43 3.97
CA HIS A 197 46.85 -6.65 4.73
C HIS A 197 47.60 -6.37 6.06
N ASN A 198 47.89 -5.10 6.35
CA ASN A 198 48.74 -4.67 7.47
C ASN A 198 47.97 -3.93 8.58
N VAL A 199 46.64 -3.91 8.54
CA VAL A 199 45.82 -3.27 9.59
C VAL A 199 45.33 -4.29 10.62
N ASP A 200 45.26 -3.87 11.88
CA ASP A 200 44.78 -4.68 12.99
C ASP A 200 43.38 -5.28 12.69
N GLN A 201 43.14 -6.48 13.22
CA GLN A 201 41.89 -7.23 13.03
C GLN A 201 40.65 -6.42 13.42
N TYR A 202 40.71 -5.63 14.50
CA TYR A 202 39.59 -4.77 14.92
C TYR A 202 39.31 -3.64 13.92
N LEU A 203 40.36 -3.06 13.33
CA LEU A 203 40.22 -2.04 12.29
C LEU A 203 39.62 -2.64 11.01
N SER A 204 39.98 -3.88 10.68
CA SER A 204 39.41 -4.63 9.56
C SER A 204 37.90 -4.89 9.74
N TRP A 205 37.47 -5.32 10.93
CA TRP A 205 36.04 -5.46 11.24
C TRP A 205 35.30 -4.11 11.22
N GLY A 206 35.94 -3.03 11.66
CA GLY A 206 35.40 -1.67 11.57
C GLY A 206 35.13 -1.25 10.12
N ILE A 207 36.09 -1.50 9.21
CA ILE A 207 35.95 -1.20 7.78
C ILE A 207 34.84 -2.06 7.14
N LEU A 208 34.81 -3.36 7.43
CA LEU A 208 33.75 -4.25 6.95
C LEU A 208 32.36 -3.83 7.44
N GLY A 209 32.25 -3.38 8.70
CA GLY A 209 31.04 -2.82 9.26
C GLY A 209 30.55 -1.58 8.50
N LEU A 210 31.45 -0.64 8.19
CA LEU A 210 31.12 0.55 7.41
C LEU A 210 30.69 0.22 5.98
N ILE A 211 31.34 -0.74 5.32
CA ILE A 211 30.94 -1.23 4.00
C ILE A 211 29.53 -1.84 4.06
N ALA A 212 29.24 -2.69 5.06
CA ALA A 212 27.93 -3.30 5.23
C ALA A 212 26.82 -2.26 5.44
N VAL A 213 27.09 -1.20 6.22
CA VAL A 213 26.17 -0.07 6.40
C VAL A 213 25.95 0.66 5.08
N GLY A 214 27.02 0.98 4.34
CA GLY A 214 26.93 1.67 3.05
C GLY A 214 26.13 0.88 2.00
N VAL A 215 26.38 -0.42 1.87
CA VAL A 215 25.60 -1.31 1.01
C VAL A 215 24.13 -1.33 1.41
N SER A 216 23.84 -1.44 2.71
CA SER A 216 22.46 -1.44 3.24
C SER A 216 21.73 -0.14 2.91
N VAL A 217 22.42 1.01 3.03
CA VAL A 217 21.89 2.33 2.64
C VAL A 217 21.64 2.41 1.14
N ALA A 218 22.57 1.95 0.30
CA ALA A 218 22.41 1.94 -1.16
C ALA A 218 21.23 1.08 -1.61
N VAL A 219 21.04 -0.10 -1.02
CA VAL A 219 19.89 -0.98 -1.26
C VAL A 219 18.59 -0.30 -0.85
N TYR A 220 18.55 0.31 0.34
CA TYR A 220 17.39 1.04 0.84
C TYR A 220 17.00 2.21 -0.09
N LEU A 221 17.98 2.98 -0.57
CA LEU A 221 17.77 4.11 -1.48
C LEU A 221 17.30 3.66 -2.86
N THR A 222 17.90 2.61 -3.43
CA THR A 222 17.48 2.03 -4.71
C THR A 222 16.03 1.58 -4.65
N TRP A 223 15.62 0.93 -3.56
CA TRP A 223 14.24 0.54 -3.35
C TRP A 223 13.31 1.75 -3.23
N LYS A 224 13.67 2.77 -2.42
CA LYS A 224 12.86 3.98 -2.29
C LYS A 224 12.69 4.67 -3.64
N ALA A 225 13.74 4.70 -4.46
CA ALA A 225 13.70 5.22 -5.81
C ALA A 225 12.70 4.44 -6.69
N ARG A 226 12.72 3.11 -6.63
CA ARG A 226 11.75 2.27 -7.34
C ARG A 226 10.31 2.57 -6.92
N HIS A 227 10.03 2.66 -5.62
CA HIS A 227 8.69 2.99 -5.15
C HIS A 227 8.24 4.39 -5.63
N ASP A 228 9.13 5.37 -5.59
CA ASP A 228 8.81 6.71 -6.11
C ASP A 228 8.59 6.71 -7.63
N LYS A 229 9.25 5.82 -8.40
CA LYS A 229 8.92 5.59 -9.82
C LYS A 229 7.52 4.99 -10.00
N GLU A 230 7.14 4.03 -9.16
CA GLU A 230 5.79 3.44 -9.18
C GLU A 230 4.72 4.48 -8.80
N ARG A 231 5.00 5.35 -7.82
CA ARG A 231 4.15 6.50 -7.49
C ARG A 231 4.02 7.46 -8.66
N ALA A 232 5.13 7.85 -9.29
CA ALA A 232 5.10 8.74 -10.46
C ALA A 232 4.22 8.17 -11.58
N ALA A 233 4.43 6.90 -11.94
CA ALA A 233 3.64 6.22 -12.97
C ALA A 233 2.14 6.10 -12.59
N ALA A 234 1.83 5.88 -11.31
CA ALA A 234 0.45 5.83 -10.83
C ALA A 234 -0.24 7.20 -10.93
N TYR A 235 0.43 8.28 -10.51
CA TYR A 235 -0.10 9.64 -10.62
C TYR A 235 -0.31 10.04 -12.09
N THR A 236 0.63 9.74 -12.99
CA THR A 236 0.47 9.99 -14.43
C THR A 236 -0.74 9.25 -14.99
N ARG A 237 -0.87 7.94 -14.75
CA ARG A 237 -2.02 7.14 -15.22
C ARG A 237 -3.35 7.69 -14.69
N VAL A 238 -3.43 8.04 -13.41
CA VAL A 238 -4.67 8.58 -12.82
C VAL A 238 -5.00 9.98 -13.36
N ALA A 239 -4.00 10.78 -13.73
CA ALA A 239 -4.18 12.08 -14.37
C ALA A 239 -4.73 11.96 -15.80
N GLU A 240 -4.45 10.87 -16.51
CA GLU A 240 -5.03 10.58 -17.84
C GLU A 240 -6.52 10.21 -17.75
N GLU A 241 -6.99 9.74 -16.59
CA GLU A 241 -8.40 9.45 -16.31
C GLU A 241 -9.21 10.72 -15.92
N VAL A 242 -8.61 11.92 -15.93
CA VAL A 242 -9.25 13.23 -15.65
C VAL A 242 -9.37 14.01 -16.96
#